data_AF-A0A2T1G3G8-F1
#
_entry.id   AF-A0A2T1G3G8-F1
#
_cell.length_a   1.000
_cell.length_b   1.000
_cell.length_c   1.000
_cell.angle_alpha   90.00
_cell.angle_beta   90.00
_cell.angle_gamma   90.00
#
_symmetry.space_group_name_H-M   'P 1'
#
loop_
_entity.id
_entity.type
_entity.pdbx_description
1 polymer ?
#
loop_
_entity_poly.entity_id
_entity_poly.type
_entity_poly.pdbx_seq_one_letter_code
_entity_poly.pdbx_strand_id
1 'polypeptide(L)' 'MNTNISPILKVFTLSAALSLAIKYAGPSLSIPSTDINALIAVLSPSLIVAAILGWRAWQQAR' A
#
# COMPACT_ATOMS: atom_id res chain seq x y z
N MET A 1 9.87 -7.22 30.09
CA MET A 1 9.29 -6.78 28.81
C MET A 1 7.85 -7.25 28.75
N ASN A 2 6.89 -6.34 28.89
CA ASN A 2 5.47 -6.63 28.67
C ASN A 2 5.21 -6.62 27.16
N THR A 3 5.27 -7.78 26.53
CA THR A 3 5.02 -7.91 25.08
C THR A 3 3.54 -7.69 24.80
N ASN A 4 3.19 -6.47 24.44
CA ASN A 4 1.84 -6.10 24.06
C ASN A 4 1.57 -6.71 22.66
N ILE A 5 0.77 -7.77 22.60
CA ILE A 5 0.46 -8.50 21.36
C ILE A 5 -0.56 -7.78 20.46
N SER A 6 -1.27 -6.80 21.01
CA SER A 6 -2.31 -6.00 20.33
C SER A 6 -1.88 -5.42 18.97
N PRO A 7 -0.73 -4.71 18.82
CA PRO A 7 -0.29 -4.19 17.52
C PRO A 7 -0.03 -5.30 16.49
N ILE A 8 0.54 -6.44 16.91
CA ILE A 8 0.81 -7.58 16.02
C ILE A 8 -0.50 -8.13 15.47
N LEU A 9 -1.50 -8.35 16.33
CA LEU A 9 -2.81 -8.86 15.92
C LEU A 9 -3.53 -7.91 14.98
N LYS A 10 -3.45 -6.60 15.21
CA LYS A 10 -4.05 -5.58 14.31
C LYS A 10 -3.43 -5.64 12.92
N VAL A 11 -2.10 -5.62 12.83
CA VAL A 11 -1.39 -5.67 11.55
C VAL A 11 -1.66 -7.00 10.85
N PHE A 12 -1.58 -8.12 11.57
CA PHE A 12 -1.86 -9.45 11.03
C PHE A 12 -3.27 -9.54 10.43
N THR A 13 -4.27 -9.04 11.16
CA THR A 13 -5.67 -9.08 10.70
C THR A 13 -5.86 -8.20 9.46
N LEU A 14 -5.30 -7.00 9.45
CA LEU A 14 -5.37 -6.11 8.29
C LEU A 14 -4.67 -6.70 7.06
N SER A 15 -3.48 -7.27 7.23
CA SER A 15 -2.74 -7.93 6.16
C SER A 15 -3.45 -9.18 5.64
N ALA A 16 -4.02 -9.99 6.53
CA ALA A 16 -4.81 -11.16 6.14
C ALA A 16 -6.06 -10.74 5.35
N ALA A 17 -6.80 -9.74 5.84
CA ALA A 17 -7.97 -9.20 5.15
C ALA A 17 -7.60 -8.64 3.77
N LEU A 18 -6.51 -7.87 3.67
CA LEU A 18 -6.02 -7.31 2.41
C LEU A 18 -5.59 -8.41 1.43
N SER A 19 -4.92 -9.46 1.91
CA SER A 19 -4.52 -10.60 1.09
C SER A 19 -5.73 -11.34 0.52
N LEU A 20 -6.75 -11.60 1.34
CA LEU A 20 -8.00 -12.22 0.90
C LEU A 20 -8.75 -11.31 -0.09
N ALA A 21 -8.79 -10.01 0.17
CA ALA A 21 -9.38 -9.03 -0.74
C ALA A 21 -8.68 -9.07 -2.10
N ILE A 22 -7.35 -9.04 -2.16
CA ILE A 22 -6.61 -9.11 -3.43
C ILE A 22 -6.86 -10.45 -4.14
N LYS A 23 -6.83 -11.57 -3.41
CA LYS A 23 -7.01 -12.92 -3.98
C LYS A 23 -8.38 -13.10 -4.62
N TYR A 24 -9.45 -12.65 -3.96
CA TYR A 24 -10.81 -12.91 -4.40
C TYR A 24 -11.45 -11.74 -5.16
N ALA A 25 -11.10 -10.49 -4.84
CA ALA A 25 -11.58 -9.32 -5.58
C ALA A 25 -10.76 -9.06 -6.85
N GLY A 26 -9.48 -9.46 -6.90
CA GLY A 26 -8.61 -9.30 -8.07
C GLY A 26 -9.21 -9.85 -9.37
N PRO A 27 -9.63 -11.13 -9.41
CA PRO A 27 -10.29 -11.70 -10.61
C PRO A 27 -11.65 -11.08 -10.93
N SER A 28 -12.32 -10.46 -9.94
CA SER A 28 -13.61 -9.78 -10.13
C SER A 28 -13.43 -8.36 -10.69
N LEU A 29 -12.23 -7.80 -10.56
CA LEU A 29 -11.86 -6.52 -11.16
C LEU A 29 -11.50 -6.76 -12.63
N SER A 30 -12.47 -6.53 -13.51
CA SER A 30 -12.26 -6.51 -14.96
C SER A 30 -11.44 -5.28 -15.35
N ILE A 31 -10.15 -5.25 -15.01
CA ILE A 31 -9.22 -4.20 -15.41
C ILE A 31 -8.67 -4.57 -16.80
N PRO A 32 -8.96 -3.78 -17.84
CA PRO A 32 -8.39 -4.00 -19.16
C PRO A 32 -6.87 -3.93 -19.08
N SER A 33 -6.18 -4.86 -19.74
CA SER A 33 -4.72 -4.88 -19.84
C SER A 33 -4.23 -3.82 -20.81
N THR A 34 -4.34 -2.55 -20.43
CA THR A 34 -3.84 -1.40 -21.17
C THR A 34 -2.53 -0.89 -20.55
N ASP A 35 -1.67 -0.32 -21.39
CA ASP A 35 -0.36 0.22 -20.96
C ASP A 35 -0.50 1.28 -19.87
N ILE A 36 -1.59 2.06 -19.90
CA ILE A 36 -1.89 3.09 -18.91
C ILE A 36 -2.17 2.48 -17.53
N ASN A 37 -2.95 1.40 -17.46
CA ASN A 37 -3.26 0.73 -16.20
C ASN A 37 -2.01 0.12 -15.56
N ALA A 38 -1.17 -0.50 -16.39
CA ALA A 38 0.13 -1.02 -15.96
C ALA A 38 1.05 0.11 -15.45
N LEU A 39 1.11 1.24 -16.16
CA LEU A 39 1.89 2.40 -15.76
C LEU A 39 1.42 2.96 -14.41
N ILE A 40 0.12 3.10 -14.18
CA ILE A 40 -0.44 3.58 -12.90
C ILE A 40 -0.08 2.63 -11.75
N ALA A 41 -0.20 1.31 -11.96
CA ALA A 41 0.12 0.32 -10.94
C ALA A 41 1.59 0.34 -10.52
N VAL A 42 2.51 0.61 -11.46
CA VAL A 42 3.96 0.67 -11.21
C VAL A 42 4.42 2.03 -10.70
N LEU A 43 3.87 3.12 -11.24
CA LEU A 43 4.31 4.48 -10.93
C LEU A 43 3.71 5.01 -9.64
N SER A 44 2.47 4.63 -9.29
CA SER A 44 1.79 5.17 -8.11
C SER A 44 2.50 4.90 -6.78
N PRO A 45 3.05 3.69 -6.48
CA PRO A 45 3.76 3.48 -5.22
C PRO A 45 5.01 4.36 -5.14
N SER A 46 5.72 4.51 -6.25
CA SER A 46 6.93 5.35 -6.36
C SER A 46 6.60 6.83 -6.17
N LEU A 47 5.53 7.33 -6.81
CA LEU A 47 5.04 8.70 -6.64
C LEU A 47 4.62 8.99 -5.20
N ILE A 48 3.92 8.05 -4.55
CA ILE A 48 3.49 8.20 -3.16
C ILE A 48 4.71 8.31 -2.23
N VAL A 49 5.68 7.40 -2.37
CA VAL A 49 6.91 7.44 -1.56
C VAL A 49 7.68 8.73 -1.83
N ALA A 50 7.82 9.14 -3.09
CA ALA A 50 8.49 10.38 -3.46
C ALA A 50 7.80 11.60 -2.85
N ALA A 51 6.46 11.66 -2.87
CA ALA A 51 5.69 12.74 -2.26
C ALA A 51 5.87 12.79 -0.74
N ILE A 52 5.78 11.65 -0.05
CA ILE A 52 5.96 11.57 1.41
C ILE A 52 7.37 11.98 1.80
N LEU A 53 8.39 11.46 1.10
CA LEU A 53 9.78 11.80 1.39
C LEU A 53 10.12 13.24 1.03
N GLY A 54 9.59 13.76 -0.08
CA GLY A 54 9.73 15.16 -0.47
C GLY A 54 9.12 16.10 0.56
N TRP A 55 7.91 15.78 1.05
CA TRP A 55 7.28 16.50 2.14
C TRP A 55 8.13 16.47 3.42
N ARG A 56 8.63 15.29 3.79
CA ARG A 56 9.50 15.13 4.96
C ARG A 56 10.80 15.92 4.83
N ALA A 57 11.41 15.92 3.65
CA ALA A 57 12.63 16.68 3.37
C ALA A 57 12.37 18.20 3.45
N TRP A 58 11.24 18.66 2.94
CA TRP A 58 10.84 20.06 3.05
C TRP A 58 10.61 20.50 4.49
N GLN A 59 9.99 19.66 5.32
CA GLN A 59 9.83 19.91 6.75
C GLN A 59 11.17 19.96 7.52
N GLN A 60 12.15 19.15 7.13
CA GLN A 60 13.47 19.15 7.77
C GLN A 60 14.37 20.31 7.33
N ALA A 61 14.12 20.88 6.15
CA ALA A 61 14.83 22.03 5.63
C ALA A 61 14.33 23.38 6.18
N ARG A 62 13.28 23.36 7.01
CA ARG A 62 12.68 24.53 7.66
C ARG A 62 12.89 24.49 9.16
#